data_AF-A0A543AT80-F1
#
_entry.id   AF-A0A543AT80-F1
#
_cell.length_a   1.000
_cell.length_b   1.000
_cell.length_c   1.000
_cell.angle_alpha   90.00
_cell.angle_beta   90.00
_cell.angle_gamma   90.00
#
_symmetry.space_group_name_H-M   'P 1'
#
loop_
_entity.id
_entity.type
_entity.pdbx_description
1 polymer ?
#
loop_
_entity_poly.entity_id
_entity_poly.type
_entity_poly.pdbx_seq_one_letter_code
_entity_poly.pdbx_strand_id
1 'polypeptide(L)'
;MRESVGQAGTVHIAAAHQHLDRALTSLKLVADRLDDYLVAIGVATVGKADNETLATVPIESPRDRTRADWWNERINHISDGDATADRSEVPLTRLFSELVDLAGRGDRDGYRARLLAAGPVNGVKLSGLSWPMIRTLSVDVLKRPVLTSDDESLTRVSRDAVRKLLPKLPDGVMLAQLRGANSLPHDRAAASDDDSPRAGGPHPADAAAVGPVLVSALLRAREQTRKES
;
A
#
# COMPACT_ATOMS: atom_id res chain seq x y z
N MET A 1 41.78 29.39 -15.70
CA MET A 1 41.02 28.14 -15.55
C MET A 1 39.87 28.36 -14.55
N ARG A 2 38.75 28.97 -14.99
CA ARG A 2 37.50 29.09 -14.20
C ARG A 2 36.37 29.65 -15.09
N GLU A 3 35.90 28.83 -16.02
CA GLU A 3 34.69 29.08 -16.82
C GLU A 3 34.11 27.70 -17.21
N SER A 4 33.31 27.10 -16.33
CA SER A 4 32.50 25.90 -16.65
C SER A 4 31.48 25.50 -15.58
N VAL A 5 31.30 26.28 -14.50
CA VAL A 5 30.28 25.98 -13.47
C VAL A 5 28.93 26.64 -13.76
N GLY A 6 28.91 27.70 -14.58
CA GLY A 6 27.69 28.45 -14.91
C GLY A 6 26.74 27.78 -15.92
N GLN A 7 27.22 26.80 -16.69
CA GLN A 7 26.46 26.23 -17.81
C GLN A 7 25.70 24.93 -17.46
N ALA A 8 26.13 24.22 -16.40
CA ALA A 8 25.43 23.02 -15.92
C ALA A 8 24.16 23.34 -15.12
N GLY A 9 24.13 24.48 -14.42
CA GLY A 9 22.97 24.91 -13.61
C GLY A 9 21.78 25.37 -14.46
N THR A 10 22.01 25.98 -15.63
CA THR A 10 20.95 26.49 -16.51
C THR A 10 20.18 25.37 -17.20
N VAL A 11 20.85 24.27 -17.56
CA VAL A 11 20.21 23.08 -18.16
C VAL A 11 19.29 22.38 -17.17
N HIS A 12 19.68 22.32 -15.89
CA HIS A 12 18.85 21.70 -14.84
C HIS A 12 17.60 22.54 -14.54
N ILE A 13 17.71 23.87 -14.55
CA ILE A 13 16.56 24.80 -14.39
C ILE A 13 15.63 24.75 -15.61
N ALA A 14 16.17 24.61 -16.82
CA ALA A 14 15.38 24.44 -18.03
C ALA A 14 14.59 23.12 -18.03
N ALA A 15 15.23 22.03 -17.57
CA ALA A 15 14.55 20.74 -17.40
C ALA A 15 13.44 20.83 -16.33
N ALA A 16 13.72 21.46 -15.19
CA ALA A 16 12.72 21.67 -14.14
C ALA A 16 11.50 22.47 -14.63
N HIS A 17 11.72 23.53 -15.43
CA HIS A 17 10.64 24.28 -16.08
C HIS A 17 9.81 23.41 -17.03
N GLN A 18 10.47 22.63 -17.90
CA GLN A 18 9.75 21.72 -18.80
C GLN A 18 8.92 20.66 -18.05
N HIS A 19 9.40 20.19 -16.90
CA HIS A 19 8.63 19.28 -16.05
C HIS A 19 7.42 19.97 -15.40
N LEU A 20 7.58 21.22 -14.95
CA LEU A 20 6.47 22.02 -14.43
C LEU A 20 5.42 22.33 -15.51
N ASP A 21 5.84 22.67 -16.73
CA ASP A 21 4.92 22.94 -17.83
C ASP A 21 4.12 21.70 -18.24
N ARG A 22 4.76 20.52 -18.26
CA ARG A 22 4.06 19.25 -18.48
C ARG A 22 3.08 18.93 -17.34
N ALA A 23 3.48 19.18 -16.09
CA ALA A 23 2.61 18.98 -14.94
C ALA A 23 1.40 19.91 -14.96
N LEU A 24 1.59 21.19 -15.31
CA LEU A 24 0.52 22.17 -15.46
C LEU A 24 -0.46 21.79 -16.57
N THR A 25 0.06 21.34 -17.71
CA THR A 25 -0.76 20.89 -18.84
C THR A 25 -1.58 19.66 -18.45
N SER A 26 -0.97 18.73 -17.72
CA SER A 26 -1.65 17.54 -17.20
C SER A 26 -2.74 17.88 -16.18
N LEU A 27 -2.48 18.85 -15.29
CA LEU A 27 -3.46 19.33 -14.31
C LEU A 27 -4.66 20.02 -14.98
N LYS A 28 -4.43 20.82 -16.03
CA LYS A 28 -5.50 21.45 -16.81
C LYS A 28 -6.38 20.39 -17.49
N LEU A 29 -5.76 19.40 -18.13
CA LEU A 29 -6.50 18.28 -18.75
C LEU A 29 -7.32 17.49 -17.72
N VAL A 30 -6.81 17.29 -16.51
CA VAL A 30 -7.54 16.64 -15.43
C VAL A 30 -8.71 17.51 -14.95
N ALA A 31 -8.52 18.83 -14.84
CA ALA A 31 -9.58 19.76 -14.46
C ALA A 31 -10.71 19.78 -15.51
N ASP A 32 -10.37 19.84 -16.80
CA ASP A 32 -11.35 19.81 -17.90
C ASP A 32 -12.15 18.49 -17.89
N ARG A 33 -11.47 17.35 -17.68
CA ARG A 33 -12.13 16.05 -17.55
C ARG A 33 -13.00 15.95 -16.31
N LEU A 34 -12.63 16.65 -15.24
CA LEU A 34 -13.41 16.70 -14.02
C LEU A 34 -14.69 17.51 -14.23
N ASP A 35 -14.60 18.65 -14.94
CA ASP A 35 -15.75 19.46 -15.33
C ASP A 35 -16.69 18.68 -16.28
N ASP A 36 -16.15 18.01 -17.29
CA ASP A 36 -16.94 17.13 -18.18
C ASP A 36 -17.65 16.02 -17.38
N TYR A 37 -16.95 15.42 -16.41
CA TYR A 37 -17.53 14.42 -15.53
C TYR A 37 -18.61 15.00 -14.62
N LEU A 38 -18.40 16.20 -14.07
CA LEU A 38 -19.37 16.90 -13.22
C LEU A 38 -20.64 17.27 -14.01
N VAL A 39 -20.49 17.71 -15.26
CA VAL A 39 -21.61 17.91 -16.20
C VAL A 39 -22.32 16.59 -16.50
N ALA A 40 -21.58 15.52 -16.75
CA ALA A 40 -22.14 14.20 -17.05
C ALA A 40 -22.94 13.59 -15.88
N ILE A 41 -22.58 13.89 -14.63
CA ILE A 41 -23.32 13.46 -13.44
C ILE A 41 -24.40 14.47 -12.99
N GLY A 42 -24.70 15.48 -13.81
CA GLY A 42 -25.76 16.47 -13.56
C GLY A 42 -25.42 17.51 -12.47
N VAL A 43 -24.16 17.60 -12.07
CA VAL A 43 -23.65 18.59 -11.11
C VAL A 43 -23.00 19.71 -11.92
N ALA A 44 -23.81 20.43 -12.70
CA ALA A 44 -23.36 21.71 -13.24
C ALA A 44 -23.36 22.73 -12.09
N THR A 45 -22.29 23.52 -12.00
CA THR A 45 -22.18 24.69 -11.12
C THR A 45 -23.26 25.71 -11.50
N VAL A 46 -24.46 25.54 -10.95
CA VAL A 46 -25.50 26.57 -10.98
C VAL A 46 -25.05 27.69 -10.06
N GLY A 47 -24.41 28.69 -10.66
CA GLY A 47 -24.41 30.02 -10.11
C GLY A 47 -25.84 30.56 -10.08
N LYS A 48 -26.55 30.32 -8.97
CA LYS A 48 -27.53 31.24 -8.39
C LYS A 48 -27.96 30.70 -7.03
N ALA A 49 -27.60 31.45 -5.98
CA ALA A 49 -28.20 31.29 -4.68
C ALA A 49 -29.71 31.56 -4.78
N ASP A 50 -30.52 30.66 -4.25
CA ASP A 50 -31.70 31.06 -3.48
C ASP A 50 -31.92 30.06 -2.35
N ASN A 51 -32.13 30.64 -1.17
CA ASN A 51 -32.34 29.99 0.11
C ASN A 51 -33.60 29.14 0.08
N GLU A 52 -33.48 27.85 0.37
CA GLU A 52 -34.56 27.12 1.04
C GLU A 52 -33.99 26.09 2.01
N THR A 53 -34.20 26.37 3.30
CA THR A 53 -33.80 25.54 4.43
C THR A 53 -34.59 24.24 4.40
N LEU A 54 -34.02 23.18 3.84
CA LEU A 54 -34.55 21.83 3.97
C LEU A 54 -33.78 21.08 5.06
N ALA A 55 -34.55 20.62 6.04
CA ALA A 55 -34.07 19.84 7.18
C ALA A 55 -33.22 18.64 6.71
N THR A 56 -31.99 18.58 7.19
CA THR A 56 -31.05 17.50 6.94
C THR A 56 -31.45 16.24 7.70
N VAL A 57 -32.23 15.38 7.05
CA VAL A 57 -32.21 13.95 7.39
C VAL A 57 -30.87 13.40 6.86
N PRO A 58 -30.05 12.69 7.66
CA PRO A 58 -28.83 12.10 7.17
C PRO A 58 -29.16 10.99 6.17
N ILE A 59 -29.11 11.32 4.88
CA ILE A 59 -29.12 10.30 3.83
C ILE A 59 -27.67 9.83 3.71
N GLU A 60 -27.38 8.65 4.28
CA GLU A 60 -26.18 7.89 3.97
C GLU A 60 -26.08 7.77 2.44
N SER A 61 -25.09 8.44 1.86
CA SER A 61 -24.90 8.43 0.41
C SER A 61 -24.49 7.02 -0.06
N PRO A 62 -25.20 6.39 -1.01
CA PRO A 62 -24.87 5.06 -1.54
C PRO A 62 -23.47 4.93 -2.16
N ARG A 63 -22.79 6.07 -2.41
CA ARG A 63 -21.47 6.15 -3.03
C ARG A 63 -20.32 5.67 -2.14
N ASP A 64 -20.52 5.58 -0.82
CA ASP A 64 -19.47 5.13 0.11
C ASP A 64 -19.41 3.61 0.30
N ARG A 65 -20.50 2.89 -0.03
CA ARG A 65 -20.55 1.43 0.09
C ARG A 65 -19.70 0.76 -0.98
N THR A 66 -19.87 1.14 -2.26
CA THR A 66 -19.12 0.56 -3.39
C THR A 66 -17.60 0.74 -3.32
N ARG A 67 -17.09 1.83 -2.70
CA ARG A 67 -15.63 2.00 -2.47
C ARG A 67 -15.10 1.26 -1.24
N ALA A 68 -15.95 0.82 -0.33
CA ALA A 68 -15.55 0.04 0.84
C ALA A 68 -15.63 -1.46 0.55
N ASP A 69 -16.56 -1.86 -0.30
CA ASP A 69 -16.86 -3.25 -0.60
C ASP A 69 -15.65 -3.99 -1.18
N TRP A 70 -14.87 -3.37 -2.07
CA TRP A 70 -13.69 -4.01 -2.66
C TRP A 70 -12.64 -4.40 -1.60
N TRP A 71 -12.48 -3.59 -0.55
CA TRP A 71 -11.54 -3.89 0.53
C TRP A 71 -12.05 -5.08 1.33
N ASN A 72 -13.32 -5.03 1.75
CA ASN A 72 -13.91 -6.09 2.54
C ASN A 72 -13.94 -7.42 1.77
N GLU A 73 -14.40 -7.39 0.53
CA GLU A 73 -14.42 -8.54 -0.38
C GLU A 73 -13.02 -9.12 -0.55
N ARG A 74 -12.02 -8.27 -0.82
CA ARG A 74 -10.66 -8.77 -1.04
C ARG A 74 -10.04 -9.34 0.23
N ILE A 75 -10.17 -8.66 1.38
CA ILE A 75 -9.63 -9.14 2.66
C ILE A 75 -10.28 -10.47 3.04
N ASN A 76 -11.60 -10.59 2.92
CA ASN A 76 -12.33 -11.84 3.14
C ASN A 76 -11.89 -12.95 2.19
N HIS A 77 -11.70 -12.63 0.91
CA HIS A 77 -11.19 -13.58 -0.07
C HIS A 77 -9.80 -14.10 0.31
N ILE A 78 -8.80 -13.23 0.55
CA ILE A 78 -7.41 -13.66 0.81
C ILE A 78 -7.23 -14.37 2.15
N SER A 79 -8.07 -14.05 3.14
CA SER A 79 -8.06 -14.66 4.47
C SER A 79 -9.00 -15.86 4.61
N ASP A 80 -9.73 -16.21 3.54
CA ASP A 80 -10.72 -17.29 3.51
C ASP A 80 -11.80 -17.16 4.60
N GLY A 81 -12.51 -16.03 4.58
CA GLY A 81 -13.64 -15.76 5.47
C GLY A 81 -14.70 -14.88 4.82
N ASP A 82 -15.69 -14.48 5.60
CA ASP A 82 -16.87 -13.71 5.18
C ASP A 82 -17.30 -12.68 6.23
N ALA A 83 -16.37 -12.25 7.09
CA ALA A 83 -16.68 -11.38 8.20
C ALA A 83 -16.99 -9.94 7.75
N THR A 84 -17.73 -9.23 8.59
CA THR A 84 -17.95 -7.79 8.49
C THR A 84 -17.46 -7.12 9.75
N ALA A 85 -16.92 -5.91 9.65
CA ALA A 85 -16.51 -5.15 10.81
C ALA A 85 -16.88 -3.68 10.64
N ASP A 86 -17.33 -3.06 11.72
CA ASP A 86 -17.52 -1.62 11.76
C ASP A 86 -16.17 -0.91 11.67
N ARG A 87 -16.17 0.23 10.97
CA ARG A 87 -14.94 1.01 10.82
C ARG A 87 -14.50 1.53 12.17
N SER A 88 -13.21 1.40 12.44
CA SER A 88 -12.60 1.85 13.68
C SER A 88 -11.50 2.86 13.36
N GLU A 89 -11.68 4.09 13.84
CA GLU A 89 -10.66 5.13 13.74
C GLU A 89 -9.63 4.93 14.84
N VAL A 90 -8.52 4.31 14.47
CA VAL A 90 -7.37 4.09 15.36
C VAL A 90 -6.13 4.63 14.65
N PRO A 91 -5.17 5.24 15.37
CA PRO A 91 -3.89 5.65 14.78
C PRO A 91 -3.24 4.51 14.01
N LEU A 92 -2.71 4.80 12.82
CA LEU A 92 -2.16 3.80 11.89
C LEU A 92 -1.07 2.92 12.54
N THR A 93 -0.22 3.51 13.38
CA THR A 93 0.84 2.80 14.12
C THR A 93 0.30 1.81 15.15
N ARG A 94 -0.78 2.17 15.84
CA ARG A 94 -1.46 1.29 16.80
C ARG A 94 -2.18 0.14 16.07
N LEU A 95 -2.89 0.45 14.99
CA LEU A 95 -3.47 -0.56 14.10
C LEU A 95 -2.40 -1.56 13.60
N PHE A 96 -1.26 -1.05 13.14
CA PHE A 96 -0.16 -1.90 12.68
C PHE A 96 0.38 -2.80 13.81
N SER A 97 0.57 -2.25 15.00
CA SER A 97 1.05 -3.00 16.17
C SER A 97 0.09 -4.12 16.58
N GLU A 98 -1.22 -3.82 16.62
CA GLU A 98 -2.28 -4.80 16.89
C GLU A 98 -2.28 -5.93 15.84
N LEU A 99 -2.12 -5.59 14.55
CA LEU A 99 -2.02 -6.58 13.48
C LEU A 99 -0.78 -7.47 13.59
N VAL A 100 0.38 -6.92 13.94
CA VAL A 100 1.61 -7.71 14.15
C VAL A 100 1.46 -8.69 15.31
N ASP A 101 0.81 -8.27 16.40
CA ASP A 101 0.54 -9.09 17.57
C ASP A 101 -0.47 -10.21 17.26
N LEU A 102 -1.60 -9.88 16.61
CA LEU A 102 -2.57 -10.87 16.12
C LEU A 102 -1.91 -11.88 15.17
N ALA A 103 -1.03 -11.41 14.28
CA ALA A 103 -0.27 -12.28 13.40
C ALA A 103 0.71 -13.19 14.16
N GLY A 104 1.33 -12.69 15.24
CA GLY A 104 2.26 -13.45 16.08
C GLY A 104 1.58 -14.58 16.84
N ARG A 105 0.34 -14.35 17.29
CA ARG A 105 -0.54 -15.38 17.87
C ARG A 105 -1.09 -16.34 16.81
N GLY A 106 -1.07 -15.92 15.54
CA GLY A 106 -1.70 -16.62 14.43
C GLY A 106 -3.21 -16.66 14.54
N ASP A 107 -3.81 -15.61 15.11
CA ASP A 107 -5.25 -15.40 15.21
C ASP A 107 -5.77 -14.86 13.87
N ARG A 108 -6.21 -15.76 12.99
CA ARG A 108 -6.68 -15.42 11.65
C ARG A 108 -7.95 -14.56 11.69
N ASP A 109 -8.90 -14.93 12.54
CA ASP A 109 -10.21 -14.27 12.56
C ASP A 109 -10.10 -12.87 13.17
N GLY A 110 -9.33 -12.71 14.26
CA GLY A 110 -9.01 -11.41 14.83
C GLY A 110 -8.22 -10.54 13.85
N TYR A 111 -7.24 -11.11 13.15
CA TYR A 111 -6.46 -10.42 12.13
C TYR A 111 -7.34 -9.91 10.97
N ARG A 112 -8.24 -10.78 10.45
CA ARG A 112 -9.22 -10.43 9.41
C ARG A 112 -10.15 -9.33 9.88
N ALA A 113 -10.80 -9.49 11.03
CA ALA A 113 -11.71 -8.49 11.60
C ALA A 113 -11.02 -7.13 11.77
N ARG A 114 -9.76 -7.13 12.20
CA ARG A 114 -8.99 -5.90 12.38
C ARG A 114 -8.64 -5.20 11.07
N LEU A 115 -8.28 -5.96 10.03
CA LEU A 115 -8.07 -5.42 8.68
C LEU A 115 -9.37 -4.86 8.08
N LEU A 116 -10.50 -5.54 8.27
CA LEU A 116 -11.81 -5.04 7.83
C LEU A 116 -12.16 -3.72 8.52
N ALA A 117 -12.00 -3.65 9.85
CA ALA A 117 -12.27 -2.43 10.63
C ALA A 117 -11.37 -1.24 10.24
N ALA A 118 -10.16 -1.49 9.72
CA ALA A 118 -9.27 -0.43 9.24
C ALA A 118 -9.80 0.24 7.97
N GLY A 119 -10.50 -0.50 7.13
CA GLY A 119 -10.98 -0.06 5.82
C GLY A 119 -9.87 0.30 4.83
N PRO A 120 -10.24 0.68 3.60
CA PRO A 120 -9.29 0.94 2.52
C PRO A 120 -8.36 2.13 2.78
N VAL A 121 -8.84 3.18 3.46
CA VAL A 121 -8.09 4.43 3.67
C VAL A 121 -6.86 4.22 4.57
N ASN A 122 -7.00 3.45 5.65
CA ASN A 122 -5.90 3.16 6.56
C ASN A 122 -5.17 1.87 6.15
N GLY A 123 -5.91 0.88 5.63
CA GLY A 123 -5.37 -0.39 5.21
C GLY A 123 -4.25 -0.27 4.19
N VAL A 124 -4.44 0.49 3.11
CA VAL A 124 -3.41 0.67 2.06
C VAL A 124 -2.11 1.26 2.61
N LYS A 125 -2.20 2.14 3.62
CA LYS A 125 -1.05 2.80 4.25
C LYS A 125 -0.20 1.84 5.12
N LEU A 126 -0.73 0.68 5.51
CA LEU A 126 0.00 -0.31 6.32
C LEU A 126 1.25 -0.84 5.60
N SER A 127 1.17 -0.98 4.27
CA SER A 127 2.29 -1.41 3.44
C SER A 127 3.52 -0.50 3.63
N GLY A 128 3.32 0.82 3.66
CA GLY A 128 4.37 1.81 3.87
C GLY A 128 5.06 1.73 5.23
N LEU A 129 4.36 1.24 6.26
CA LEU A 129 4.98 1.00 7.58
C LEU A 129 5.77 -0.31 7.63
N SER A 130 5.32 -1.32 6.88
CA SER A 130 5.96 -2.64 6.91
C SER A 130 7.32 -2.66 6.21
N TRP A 131 7.53 -1.90 5.14
CA TRP A 131 8.74 -2.00 4.31
C TRP A 131 10.04 -1.71 5.06
N PRO A 132 10.19 -0.59 5.79
CA PRO A 132 11.42 -0.34 6.53
C PRO A 132 11.69 -1.42 7.59
N MET A 133 10.63 -1.92 8.24
CA MET A 133 10.75 -2.96 9.26
C MET A 133 11.15 -4.31 8.64
N ILE A 134 10.54 -4.72 7.54
CA ILE A 134 10.90 -5.93 6.79
C ILE A 134 12.37 -5.87 6.39
N ARG A 135 12.83 -4.72 5.88
CA ARG A 135 14.23 -4.52 5.49
C ARG A 135 15.19 -4.71 6.66
N THR A 136 14.96 -4.01 7.77
CA THR A 136 15.80 -4.12 8.97
C THR A 136 15.78 -5.53 9.54
N LEU A 137 14.60 -6.14 9.66
CA LEU A 137 14.47 -7.49 10.22
C LEU A 137 15.06 -8.57 9.32
N SER A 138 15.00 -8.41 8.00
CA SER A 138 15.63 -9.36 7.06
C SER A 138 17.15 -9.38 7.26
N VAL A 139 17.77 -8.21 7.42
CA VAL A 139 19.21 -8.09 7.74
C VAL A 139 19.50 -8.69 9.12
N ASP A 140 18.66 -8.44 10.12
CA ASP A 140 18.84 -8.98 11.48
C ASP A 140 18.72 -10.50 11.54
N VAL A 141 17.82 -11.10 10.74
CA VAL A 141 17.64 -12.55 10.64
C VAL A 141 18.82 -13.19 9.92
N LEU A 142 19.30 -12.58 8.83
CA LEU A 142 20.40 -13.12 8.02
C LEU A 142 21.79 -12.79 8.59
N LYS A 143 21.90 -11.84 9.52
CA LYS A 143 23.16 -11.29 10.07
C LYS A 143 24.09 -10.70 9.01
N ARG A 144 23.56 -10.40 7.82
CA ARG A 144 24.29 -9.85 6.67
C ARG A 144 23.35 -9.06 5.76
N PRO A 145 23.87 -8.21 4.86
CA PRO A 145 23.06 -7.59 3.82
C PRO A 145 22.31 -8.62 2.98
N VAL A 146 21.05 -8.34 2.64
CA VAL A 146 20.19 -9.24 1.87
C VAL A 146 20.63 -9.31 0.41
N LEU A 147 20.83 -10.52 -0.09
CA LEU A 147 21.15 -10.82 -1.49
C LEU A 147 19.94 -11.45 -2.20
N THR A 148 19.95 -11.45 -3.53
CA THR A 148 18.91 -12.14 -4.33
C THR A 148 18.88 -13.64 -4.11
N SER A 149 19.99 -14.25 -3.70
CA SER A 149 20.06 -15.67 -3.32
C SER A 149 19.39 -15.99 -1.98
N ASP A 150 19.04 -14.98 -1.18
CA ASP A 150 18.39 -15.16 0.14
C ASP A 150 16.86 -15.31 0.05
N ASP A 151 16.29 -15.21 -1.16
CA ASP A 151 14.85 -15.29 -1.40
C ASP A 151 14.23 -16.57 -0.81
N GLU A 152 14.90 -17.71 -0.97
CA GLU A 152 14.40 -19.00 -0.46
C GLU A 152 14.40 -19.03 1.07
N SER A 153 15.45 -18.51 1.70
CA SER A 153 15.59 -18.44 3.16
C SER A 153 14.51 -17.55 3.78
N LEU A 154 14.31 -16.34 3.26
CA LEU A 154 13.29 -15.41 3.75
C LEU A 154 11.87 -15.93 3.49
N THR A 155 11.66 -16.57 2.34
CA THR A 155 10.40 -17.24 2.00
C THR A 155 10.13 -18.37 3.00
N ARG A 156 11.11 -19.21 3.32
CA ARG A 156 10.96 -20.34 4.25
C ARG A 156 10.54 -19.89 5.64
N VAL A 157 11.16 -18.82 6.14
CA VAL A 157 10.84 -18.24 7.45
C VAL A 157 9.41 -17.68 7.51
N SER A 158 8.93 -17.11 6.41
CA SER A 158 7.67 -16.36 6.40
C SER A 158 6.46 -17.17 5.92
N ARG A 159 6.70 -18.23 5.12
CA ARG A 159 5.66 -18.97 4.39
C ARG A 159 4.57 -19.52 5.31
N ASP A 160 4.94 -20.11 6.44
CA ASP A 160 3.97 -20.77 7.32
C ASP A 160 3.05 -19.75 8.00
N ALA A 161 3.60 -18.61 8.44
CA ALA A 161 2.81 -17.52 9.01
C ALA A 161 1.83 -16.94 7.98
N VAL A 162 2.30 -16.72 6.75
CA VAL A 162 1.47 -16.23 5.64
C VAL A 162 0.38 -17.23 5.27
N ARG A 163 0.69 -18.52 5.12
CA ARG A 163 -0.33 -19.55 4.85
C ARG A 163 -1.34 -19.70 5.99
N LYS A 164 -0.90 -19.53 7.24
CA LYS A 164 -1.78 -19.63 8.40
C LYS A 164 -2.80 -18.49 8.43
N LEU A 165 -2.43 -17.27 8.06
CA LEU A 165 -3.31 -16.10 8.16
C LEU A 165 -4.01 -15.73 6.84
N LEU A 166 -3.34 -15.94 5.72
CA LEU A 166 -3.76 -15.53 4.38
C LEU A 166 -3.66 -16.72 3.40
N PRO A 167 -4.46 -17.78 3.60
CA PRO A 167 -4.35 -19.02 2.82
C PRO A 167 -4.64 -18.86 1.33
N LYS A 168 -5.38 -17.81 0.93
CA LYS A 168 -5.76 -17.51 -0.45
C LYS A 168 -4.99 -16.31 -1.03
N LEU A 169 -3.89 -15.91 -0.40
CA LEU A 169 -3.01 -14.88 -0.95
C LEU A 169 -2.44 -15.35 -2.30
N PRO A 170 -2.46 -14.53 -3.37
CA PRO A 170 -1.86 -14.92 -4.63
C PRO A 170 -0.39 -15.28 -4.50
N ASP A 171 0.00 -16.32 -5.23
CA ASP A 171 1.39 -16.76 -5.29
C ASP A 171 2.29 -15.61 -5.79
N GLY A 172 3.41 -15.41 -5.12
CA GLY A 172 4.39 -14.38 -5.46
C GLY A 172 4.22 -13.03 -4.76
N VAL A 173 3.05 -12.69 -4.18
CA VAL A 173 2.88 -11.42 -3.46
C VAL A 173 3.84 -11.30 -2.27
N MET A 174 3.98 -12.39 -1.49
CA MET A 174 4.91 -12.46 -0.37
C MET A 174 6.36 -12.18 -0.80
N LEU A 175 6.80 -12.85 -1.87
CA LEU A 175 8.16 -12.70 -2.39
C LEU A 175 8.37 -11.30 -2.99
N ALA A 176 7.37 -10.78 -3.72
CA ALA A 176 7.42 -9.43 -4.26
C ALA A 176 7.54 -8.36 -3.16
N GLN A 177 6.89 -8.57 -2.02
CA GLN A 177 7.01 -7.68 -0.85
C GLN A 177 8.36 -7.79 -0.16
N LEU A 178 8.89 -9.01 0.01
CA LEU A 178 10.25 -9.22 0.54
C LEU A 178 11.31 -8.57 -0.36
N ARG A 179 11.22 -8.77 -1.69
CA ARG A 179 12.11 -8.14 -2.66
C ARG A 179 11.95 -6.62 -2.66
N GLY A 180 10.72 -6.12 -2.76
CA GLY A 180 10.43 -4.68 -2.79
C GLY A 180 10.95 -3.93 -1.55
N ALA A 181 10.86 -4.54 -0.37
CA ALA A 181 11.40 -3.96 0.86
C ALA A 181 12.94 -3.98 0.92
N ASN A 182 13.58 -4.99 0.34
CA ASN A 182 15.04 -5.20 0.40
C ASN A 182 15.81 -4.62 -0.80
N SER A 183 15.13 -4.28 -1.91
CA SER A 183 15.72 -3.57 -3.03
C SER A 183 16.10 -2.14 -2.64
N LEU A 184 17.29 -1.70 -3.06
CA LEU A 184 17.67 -0.28 -2.98
C LEU A 184 16.73 0.56 -3.85
N PRO A 185 16.49 1.84 -3.53
CA PRO A 185 15.68 2.76 -4.35
C PRO A 185 16.36 3.17 -5.67
N HIS A 186 17.07 2.27 -6.33
CA HIS A 186 17.72 2.46 -7.63
C HIS A 186 17.20 1.35 -8.55
N ASP A 187 16.04 1.60 -9.16
CA ASP A 187 15.53 0.96 -10.40
C ASP A 187 14.02 1.17 -10.62
N ARG A 188 13.41 2.23 -10.06
CA ARG A 188 12.09 2.66 -10.55
C ARG A 188 12.12 3.17 -11.99
N ALA A 189 13.27 3.67 -12.46
CA ALA A 189 13.47 4.06 -13.86
C ALA A 189 13.56 2.86 -14.80
N ALA A 190 14.24 1.78 -14.41
CA ALA A 190 14.39 0.57 -15.24
C ALA A 190 13.13 -0.30 -15.30
N ALA A 191 12.21 -0.15 -14.36
CA ALA A 191 10.91 -0.82 -14.38
C ALA A 191 9.85 -0.13 -15.25
N SER A 192 10.20 0.99 -15.91
CA SER A 192 9.26 1.81 -16.71
C SER A 192 9.38 1.59 -18.22
N ASP A 193 10.33 0.78 -18.69
CA ASP A 193 10.64 0.57 -20.13
C ASP A 193 10.32 -0.83 -20.67
N ASP A 194 9.63 -1.69 -19.92
CA ASP A 194 9.07 -2.94 -20.47
C ASP A 194 7.63 -2.68 -20.94
N ASP A 195 7.48 -2.32 -22.22
CA ASP A 195 6.23 -2.18 -23.00
C ASP A 195 5.57 -3.55 -23.25
N SER A 196 5.54 -4.39 -22.22
CA SER A 196 4.78 -5.63 -22.16
C SER A 196 3.44 -5.35 -21.47
N PRO A 197 2.28 -5.72 -22.05
CA PRO A 197 1.00 -5.63 -21.35
C PRO A 197 0.93 -6.74 -20.28
N ARG A 198 1.67 -6.59 -19.20
CA ARG A 198 1.74 -7.53 -18.08
C ARG A 198 0.81 -7.05 -16.98
N ALA A 199 -0.15 -7.91 -16.65
CA ALA A 199 -1.04 -7.93 -15.49
C ALA A 199 -0.79 -6.81 -14.46
N GLY A 200 -1.83 -6.00 -14.21
CA GLY A 200 -1.81 -4.95 -13.20
C GLY A 200 -1.17 -5.43 -11.90
N GLY A 201 -0.34 -4.56 -11.30
CA GLY A 201 0.44 -4.87 -10.11
C GLY A 201 -0.37 -5.48 -8.96
N PRO A 202 0.30 -6.02 -7.92
CA PRO A 202 -0.38 -6.73 -6.84
C PRO A 202 -1.45 -5.85 -6.21
N HIS A 203 -2.62 -6.46 -5.96
CA HIS A 203 -3.77 -5.74 -5.44
C HIS A 203 -3.40 -5.07 -4.09
N PRO A 204 -3.79 -3.81 -3.84
CA PRO A 204 -3.29 -3.03 -2.70
C PRO A 204 -3.66 -3.65 -1.33
N ALA A 205 -4.79 -4.35 -1.24
CA ALA A 205 -5.16 -5.10 -0.03
C ALA A 205 -4.20 -6.26 0.27
N ASP A 206 -3.64 -6.91 -0.75
CA ASP A 206 -2.73 -8.04 -0.57
C ASP A 206 -1.40 -7.56 0.03
N ALA A 207 -0.88 -6.45 -0.50
CA ALA A 207 0.30 -5.77 0.03
C ALA A 207 0.12 -5.29 1.48
N ALA A 208 -1.06 -4.73 1.78
CA ALA A 208 -1.40 -4.27 3.12
C ALA A 208 -1.54 -5.41 4.12
N ALA A 209 -2.18 -6.53 3.72
CA ALA A 209 -2.39 -7.68 4.58
C ALA A 209 -1.10 -8.49 4.81
N VAL A 210 -0.22 -8.62 3.82
CA VAL A 210 0.98 -9.43 3.99
C VAL A 210 2.07 -8.73 4.82
N GLY A 211 2.11 -7.39 4.81
CA GLY A 211 3.15 -6.60 5.50
C GLY A 211 3.30 -6.89 7.00
N PRO A 212 2.24 -6.73 7.82
CA PRO A 212 2.29 -7.05 9.25
C PRO A 212 2.61 -8.52 9.54
N VAL A 213 2.16 -9.44 8.67
CA VAL A 213 2.46 -10.88 8.80
C VAL A 213 3.95 -11.16 8.58
N LEU A 214 4.55 -10.57 7.56
CA LEU A 214 6.00 -10.67 7.31
C LEU A 214 6.81 -10.11 8.47
N VAL A 215 6.43 -8.94 9.00
CA VAL A 215 7.10 -8.35 10.17
C VAL A 215 7.03 -9.28 11.38
N SER A 216 5.85 -9.85 11.65
CA SER A 216 5.67 -10.79 12.77
C SER A 216 6.52 -12.06 12.61
N ALA A 217 6.53 -12.64 11.40
CA ALA A 217 7.33 -13.84 11.10
C ALA A 217 8.84 -13.59 11.25
N LEU A 218 9.33 -12.46 10.74
CA LEU A 218 10.74 -12.08 10.84
C LEU A 218 11.15 -11.72 12.28
N LEU A 219 10.29 -11.07 13.05
CA LEU A 219 10.51 -10.84 14.48
C LEU A 219 10.72 -12.16 15.23
N ARG A 220 9.83 -13.13 15.00
CA ARG A 220 9.93 -14.46 15.59
C ARG A 220 11.23 -15.18 15.19
N ALA A 221 11.61 -15.11 13.92
CA ALA A 221 12.86 -15.72 13.45
C ALA A 221 14.10 -15.05 14.04
N ARG A 222 14.08 -13.73 14.22
CA ARG A 222 15.15 -12.99 14.90
C ARG A 222 15.29 -13.44 16.36
N GLU A 223 14.19 -13.66 17.06
CA GLU A 223 14.21 -14.16 18.44
C GLU A 223 14.74 -15.60 18.54
N GLN A 224 14.43 -16.44 17.56
CA GLN A 224 14.95 -17.82 17.47
C GLN A 224 16.47 -17.81 17.24
N THR A 225 16.96 -17.05 16.26
CA THR A 225 18.42 -16.93 16.02
C THR A 225 19.18 -16.36 17.22
N ARG A 226 18.56 -15.47 18.01
CA ARG A 226 19.17 -14.96 19.27
C ARG A 226 19.24 -16.01 20.38
N LYS A 227 18.32 -16.99 20.42
CA LYS A 227 18.34 -18.06 21.42
C LYS A 227 19.33 -19.17 21.08
N GLU A 228 19.66 -19.31 19.80
CA GLU A 228 20.59 -20.33 19.29
C GLU A 228 22.06 -19.87 19.27
N SER A 229 22.31 -18.57 19.51
CA SER A 229 23.66 -17.98 19.64
C SER A 229 24.06 -17.86 21.11
#